data_AF-A0A527XIR4-F1
#
_entry.id   AF-A0A527XIR4-F1
#
_cell.length_a   1.000
_cell.length_b   1.000
_cell.length_c   1.000
_cell.angle_alpha   90.00
_cell.angle_beta   90.00
_cell.angle_gamma   90.00
#
_symmetry.space_group_name_H-M   'P 1'
#
loop_
_entity.id
_entity.type
_entity.pdbx_description
1 polymer ?
#
loop_
_entity_poly.entity_id
_entity_poly.type
_entity_poly.pdbx_seq_one_letter_code
_entity_poly.pdbx_strand_id
1 'polypeptide(L)'
;VEYMLYMLWDMGLKVGHATRNIEDCLRLSRSDITIRTSILEARFLWGEQKLYEELLTRFDHEVVRTTGPEYVQAKLAERDERHA
;
A
#
# COMPACT_ATOMS: atom_id res chain seq x y z
N VAL A 1 7.62 14.44 -9.76
CA VAL A 1 6.58 13.38 -9.72
C VAL A 1 5.76 13.38 -11.00
N GLU A 2 5.17 14.51 -11.39
CA GLU A 2 4.30 14.63 -12.57
C GLU A 2 4.92 14.10 -13.87
N TYR A 3 6.19 14.42 -14.16
CA TYR A 3 6.88 13.92 -15.35
C TYR A 3 6.84 12.39 -15.50
N MET A 4 7.11 11.66 -14.41
CA MET A 4 7.08 10.20 -14.43
C MET A 4 5.66 9.67 -14.64
N LEU A 5 4.65 10.32 -14.04
CA LEU A 5 3.25 9.92 -14.19
C LEU A 5 2.76 10.12 -15.62
N TYR A 6 3.10 11.27 -16.23
CA TYR A 6 2.73 11.55 -17.61
C TYR A 6 3.35 10.54 -18.57
N MET A 7 4.64 10.19 -18.39
CA MET A 7 5.25 9.14 -19.20
C MET A 7 4.53 7.80 -19.05
N LEU A 8 4.19 7.38 -17.83
CA LEU A 8 3.47 6.12 -17.60
C LEU A 8 2.09 6.14 -18.25
N TRP A 9 1.37 7.27 -18.16
CA TRP A 9 0.06 7.42 -18.78
C TRP A 9 0.11 7.44 -20.30
N ASP A 10 1.12 8.10 -20.90
CA ASP A 10 1.35 8.10 -22.34
C ASP A 10 1.65 6.68 -22.86
N MET A 11 2.29 5.85 -22.03
CA MET A 11 2.49 4.42 -22.29
C MET A 11 1.23 3.55 -22.05
N GLY A 12 0.11 4.16 -21.65
CA GLY A 12 -1.15 3.48 -21.36
C GLY A 12 -1.27 2.89 -19.95
N LEU A 13 -0.26 3.06 -19.10
CA LEU A 13 -0.26 2.56 -17.72
C LEU A 13 -0.96 3.55 -16.79
N LYS A 14 -2.24 3.30 -16.49
CA LYS A 14 -3.03 4.13 -15.56
C LYS A 14 -2.69 3.85 -14.10
N VAL A 15 -1.57 4.42 -13.62
CA VAL A 15 -1.12 4.29 -12.23
C VAL A 15 -1.67 5.40 -11.34
N GLY A 16 -2.05 5.04 -10.11
CA GLY A 16 -2.28 6.00 -9.02
C GLY A 16 -0.97 6.43 -8.36
N HIS A 17 -0.94 7.60 -7.73
CA HIS A 17 0.22 8.09 -6.98
C HIS A 17 -0.20 8.70 -5.64
N ALA A 18 0.64 8.53 -4.63
CA ALA A 18 0.55 9.26 -3.37
C ALA A 18 1.95 9.46 -2.78
N THR A 19 2.18 10.63 -2.19
CA THR A 19 3.38 10.91 -1.38
C THR A 19 2.93 11.22 0.04
N ARG A 20 3.45 10.47 1.01
CA ARG A 20 3.01 10.48 2.41
C ARG A 20 4.20 10.25 3.32
N ASN A 21 4.12 10.76 4.55
CA ASN A 21 5.04 10.34 5.61
C ASN A 21 4.62 8.95 6.16
N ILE A 22 5.47 8.35 6.99
CA ILE A 22 5.23 7.03 7.57
C ILE A 22 3.93 7.00 8.40
N GLU A 23 3.68 8.03 9.20
CA GLU A 23 2.50 8.09 10.08
C GLU A 23 1.19 8.07 9.29
N ASP A 24 1.13 8.83 8.19
CA ASP A 24 -0.01 8.83 7.28
C ASP A 24 -0.20 7.48 6.58
N CYS A 25 0.90 6.82 6.18
CA CYS A 25 0.84 5.47 5.62
C CYS A 25 0.22 4.47 6.61
N LEU A 26 0.67 4.49 7.86
CA LEU A 26 0.17 3.59 8.92
C LEU A 26 -1.30 3.88 9.21
N ARG A 27 -1.67 5.14 9.46
CA ARG A 27 -3.05 5.55 9.75
C ARG A 27 -4.01 5.17 8.62
N LEU A 28 -3.66 5.48 7.37
CA LEU A 28 -4.55 5.21 6.23
C LEU A 28 -4.67 3.71 5.95
N SER A 29 -3.61 2.92 6.14
CA SER A 29 -3.65 1.47 5.95
C SER A 29 -4.63 0.73 6.89
N ARG A 30 -5.07 1.36 7.97
CA ARG A 30 -6.10 0.80 8.87
C ARG A 30 -7.52 0.96 8.33
N SER A 31 -7.73 1.95 7.46
CA SER A 31 -9.07 2.32 6.95
C SER A 31 -9.26 2.05 5.47
N ASP A 32 -8.16 1.91 4.71
CA ASP A 32 -8.18 1.65 3.27
C ASP A 32 -7.38 0.38 2.94
N ILE A 33 -8.10 -0.65 2.48
CA ILE A 33 -7.51 -1.94 2.15
C ILE A 33 -6.59 -1.88 0.93
N THR A 34 -6.82 -0.96 -0.01
CA THR A 34 -5.96 -0.79 -1.19
C THR A 34 -4.60 -0.25 -0.77
N ILE A 35 -4.58 0.73 0.13
CA ILE A 35 -3.34 1.27 0.70
C ILE A 35 -2.62 0.18 1.50
N ARG A 36 -3.37 -0.58 2.31
CA ARG A 36 -2.81 -1.68 3.10
C ARG A 36 -2.16 -2.74 2.23
N THR A 37 -2.84 -3.22 1.19
CA THR A 37 -2.29 -4.19 0.24
C THR A 37 -1.06 -3.62 -0.47
N SER A 38 -1.09 -2.34 -0.87
CA SER A 38 0.05 -1.68 -1.53
C SER A 38 1.31 -1.66 -0.66
N ILE A 39 1.18 -1.44 0.66
CA ILE A 39 2.32 -1.47 1.59
C ILE A 39 2.77 -2.92 1.85
N LEU A 40 1.83 -3.86 1.96
CA LEU A 40 2.14 -5.29 2.14
C LEU A 40 2.97 -5.87 0.98
N GLU A 41 2.75 -5.36 -0.23
CA GLU A 41 3.47 -5.77 -1.45
C GLU A 41 4.62 -4.83 -1.83
N ALA A 42 4.97 -3.88 -0.95
CA ALA A 42 5.97 -2.88 -1.24
C ALA A 42 7.35 -3.50 -1.55
N ARG A 43 8.06 -2.88 -2.48
CA ARG A 43 9.43 -3.25 -2.85
C ARG A 43 10.30 -2.00 -2.83
N PHE A 44 11.48 -2.11 -2.25
CA PHE A 44 12.47 -1.04 -2.32
C PHE A 44 12.94 -0.87 -3.77
N LEU A 45 12.84 0.36 -4.28
CA LEU A 45 13.33 0.72 -5.62
C LEU A 45 14.56 1.62 -5.51
N TRP A 46 14.43 2.75 -4.82
CA TRP A 46 15.48 3.74 -4.65
C TRP A 46 15.15 4.71 -3.52
N GLY A 47 16.18 5.35 -2.95
CA GLY A 47 16.05 6.39 -1.93
C GLY A 47 16.71 6.01 -0.61
N GLU A 48 16.21 6.59 0.48
CA GLU A 48 16.72 6.31 1.82
C GLU A 48 16.22 4.94 2.32
N GLN A 49 17.14 3.97 2.38
CA GLN A 49 16.82 2.61 2.78
C GLN A 49 16.28 2.52 4.21
N LYS A 50 16.79 3.35 5.13
CA LYS A 50 16.30 3.39 6.52
C LYS A 50 14.81 3.74 6.62
N LEU A 51 14.35 4.67 5.78
CA LEU A 51 12.94 5.09 5.75
C LEU A 51 12.04 3.95 5.29
N TYR A 52 12.49 3.17 4.31
CA TYR A 52 11.79 1.98 3.84
C TYR A 52 11.72 0.89 4.92
N GLU A 53 12.85 0.60 5.58
CA GLU A 53 12.93 -0.39 6.65
C GLU A 53 12.06 0.01 7.86
N GLU A 54 12.05 1.29 8.22
CA GLU A 54 11.20 1.83 9.28
C GLU A 54 9.71 1.64 8.93
N LEU A 55 9.30 2.01 7.72
CA LEU A 55 7.92 1.84 7.26
C LEU A 55 7.47 0.38 7.37
N LEU A 56 8.26 -0.57 6.86
CA LEU A 56 7.90 -1.98 6.90
C LEU A 56 7.86 -2.54 8.32
N THR A 57 8.84 -2.18 9.15
CA THR A 57 8.92 -2.65 10.54
C THR A 57 7.72 -2.15 11.35
N ARG A 58 7.41 -0.85 11.24
CA ARG A 58 6.26 -0.26 11.94
C ARG A 58 4.94 -0.80 11.39
N PHE A 59 4.82 -0.98 10.08
CA PHE A 59 3.62 -1.53 9.46
C PHE A 59 3.33 -2.97 9.93
N ASP A 60 4.36 -3.83 10.00
CA ASP A 60 4.20 -5.19 10.54
C ASP A 60 3.70 -5.14 11.99
N HIS A 61 4.39 -4.37 12.83
CA HIS A 61 4.12 -4.34 14.27
C HIS A 61 2.78 -3.69 14.61
N GLU A 62 2.47 -2.57 13.98
CA GLU A 62 1.32 -1.74 14.35
C GLU A 62 0.03 -2.13 13.62
N VAL A 63 0.13 -2.72 12.43
CA VAL A 63 -1.03 -3.02 11.56
C VAL A 63 -1.17 -4.52 11.33
N VAL A 64 -0.15 -5.19 10.76
CA VAL A 64 -0.29 -6.58 10.30
C VAL A 64 -0.56 -7.55 11.46
N ARG A 65 0.26 -7.49 12.52
CA ARG A 65 0.16 -8.43 13.66
C ARG A 65 -1.18 -8.39 14.37
N THR A 66 -1.81 -7.23 14.44
CA THR A 66 -3.06 -7.02 15.19
C THR A 66 -4.31 -7.26 14.34
N THR A 67 -4.23 -7.05 13.02
CA THR A 67 -5.42 -7.01 12.15
C THR A 67 -5.33 -7.97 10.94
N GLY A 68 -4.46 -8.98 11.01
CA GLY A 68 -4.25 -9.95 9.93
C GLY A 68 -5.51 -10.74 9.53
N PRO A 69 -6.26 -11.33 10.48
CA PRO A 69 -7.49 -12.06 10.16
C PRO A 69 -8.55 -11.17 9.48
N GLU A 70 -8.72 -9.94 9.94
CA GLU A 70 -9.69 -8.98 9.38
C GLU A 70 -9.34 -8.63 7.93
N TYR A 71 -8.05 -8.45 7.63
CA TYR A 71 -7.59 -8.24 6.25
C TYR A 71 -7.91 -9.43 5.34
N VAL A 72 -7.67 -10.66 5.80
CA VAL A 72 -7.96 -11.86 5.01
C VAL A 72 -9.45 -11.95 4.71
N GLN A 73 -10.32 -11.72 5.71
CA GLN A 73 -11.77 -11.73 5.51
C GLN A 73 -12.21 -10.65 4.51
N ALA A 74 -11.68 -9.44 4.61
CA ALA A 74 -11.99 -8.36 3.68
C ALA A 74 -11.56 -8.68 2.24
N LYS A 75 -10.39 -9.31 2.04
CA LYS A 75 -9.95 -9.76 0.69
C LYS A 75 -10.79 -10.90 0.14
N LEU A 76 -11.26 -11.82 0.99
CA LEU A 76 -12.19 -12.87 0.58
C LEU A 76 -13.53 -12.28 0.14
N ALA A 77 -14.09 -11.33 0.89
CA ALA A 77 -15.32 -10.64 0.52
C ALA A 77 -15.18 -9.89 -0.82
N GLU A 78 -14.10 -9.13 -1.02
CA GLU A 78 -13.84 -8.43 -2.30
C GLU A 78 -13.74 -9.40 -3.48
N ARG A 79 -13.13 -10.58 -3.27
CA ARG A 79 -13.07 -11.63 -4.29
C ARG A 79 -14.48 -12.14 -4.60
N ASP A 80 -15.27 -12.44 -3.58
CA ASP A 80 -16.60 -13.02 -3.75
C ASP A 80 -17.54 -12.03 -4.48
N GLU A 81 -17.45 -10.72 -4.19
CA GLU A 81 -18.17 -9.68 -4.93
C GLU A 81 -17.80 -9.61 -6.41
N ARG A 82 -16.52 -9.84 -6.76
CA ARG A 82 -16.05 -9.81 -8.16
C ARG A 82 -16.53 -11.01 -8.97
N HIS A 83 -16.82 -12.12 -8.29
CA HIS A 83 -17.19 -13.39 -8.92
C HIS A 83 -18.66 -13.77 -8.72
N ALA A 84 -19.47 -12.89 -8.13
CA ALA A 84 -20.92 -12.97 -8.08
C ALA A 84 -21.55 -12.52 -9.41
#